data_AF-A0A024T7W8-F1
#
_entry.id   AF-A0A024T7W8-F1
#
_cell.length_a   1.000
_cell.length_b   1.000
_cell.length_c   1.000
_cell.angle_alpha   90.00
_cell.angle_beta   90.00
_cell.angle_gamma   90.00
#
_symmetry.space_group_name_H-M   'P 1'
#
loop_
_entity.id
_entity.type
_entity.pdbx_description
1 polymer ?
#
loop_
_entity_poly.entity_id
_entity_poly.type
_entity_poly.pdbx_seq_one_letter_code
_entity_poly.pdbx_strand_id
1 'polypeptide(L)'
;MTVRKRSLDLVDGNDRAFHRHHESIRVEGRRGHFNDIYISIIPHATENVVFFPGDVQHFDHVMRRGTFKSFAAYSYESMCDHYIRRFPCANVWIIKPRMHAKGVSCYDNFLDNTDGEPSSYLIDGFAFLQLQLLFEHTSALFQGRQLTWDLPLHLLGFSRGAIVLNQLITELGSLLHLSTSPTQVDTSLAEVVAECGSISAFFERVESIEWIDGGCNIESMTFPTNESALMLLNSFQHIQLRVLTTPYHMKSPLRPWYNSDLALFQRACPHAQVISCFMDDSPSLQNHFDVLFVR
;
A
#
# COMPACT_ATOMS: atom_id res chain seq x y z
N MET A 1 -8.53 15.78 26.32
CA MET A 1 -7.33 15.01 25.89
C MET A 1 -6.58 15.87 24.89
N THR A 2 -5.40 16.38 25.27
CA THR A 2 -4.74 17.51 24.61
C THR A 2 -3.96 17.05 23.38
N VAL A 3 -4.47 17.33 22.18
CA VAL A 3 -3.82 17.05 20.89
C VAL A 3 -2.57 17.93 20.75
N ARG A 4 -1.38 17.31 20.68
CA ARG A 4 -0.13 18.02 20.36
C ARG A 4 -0.05 18.23 18.85
N LYS A 5 -0.48 19.40 18.38
CA LYS A 5 -0.25 19.88 17.00
C LYS A 5 1.24 20.20 16.81
N ARG A 6 1.86 19.63 15.78
CA ARG A 6 3.08 20.16 15.15
C ARG A 6 2.79 20.28 13.66
N SER A 7 2.34 21.47 13.23
CA SER A 7 2.37 21.88 11.83
C SER A 7 3.80 22.31 11.54
N LEU A 8 4.42 21.76 10.50
CA LEU A 8 5.67 22.26 9.94
C LEU A 8 5.31 22.84 8.58
N ASP A 9 5.11 24.15 8.54
CA ASP A 9 4.86 24.88 7.30
C ASP A 9 6.23 25.16 6.67
N LEU A 10 6.59 24.40 5.62
CA LEU A 10 7.75 24.70 4.79
C LEU A 10 7.34 25.71 3.72
N VAL A 11 7.96 26.89 3.74
CA VAL A 11 7.80 27.92 2.72
C VAL A 11 8.97 27.78 1.77
N ASP A 12 8.70 27.37 0.52
CA ASP A 12 9.66 27.54 -0.58
C ASP A 12 9.08 28.48 -1.63
N GLY A 13 9.95 29.38 -2.09
CA GLY A 13 9.61 30.53 -2.90
C GLY A 13 9.24 30.17 -4.34
N ASN A 14 8.11 30.75 -4.75
CA ASN A 14 7.78 31.10 -6.14
C ASN A 14 7.49 29.95 -7.10
N ASP A 15 6.37 29.28 -6.86
CA ASP A 15 5.37 29.00 -7.89
C ASP A 15 3.99 29.09 -7.22
N ARG A 16 2.87 29.08 -7.93
CA ARG A 16 1.52 29.01 -7.32
C ARG A 16 1.29 27.64 -6.64
N ALA A 17 2.13 27.26 -5.70
CA ALA A 17 2.03 26.06 -4.90
C ALA A 17 0.83 26.24 -3.98
N PHE A 18 -0.27 25.54 -4.28
CA PHE A 18 -1.31 25.32 -3.30
C PHE A 18 -0.65 24.77 -2.03
N HIS A 19 -0.80 25.48 -0.91
CA HIS A 19 -0.22 25.05 0.36
C HIS A 19 -0.78 23.67 0.70
N ARG A 20 0.08 22.64 0.65
CA ARG A 20 -0.28 21.29 1.04
C ARG A 20 -0.33 21.19 2.56
N HIS A 21 -1.32 20.49 3.07
CA HIS A 21 -1.45 20.21 4.49
C HIS A 21 -0.93 18.81 4.78
N HIS A 22 0.04 18.69 5.68
CA HIS A 22 0.62 17.41 6.07
C HIS A 22 0.26 17.08 7.52
N GLU A 23 -0.25 15.88 7.79
CA GLU A 23 -0.60 15.47 9.14
C GLU A 23 -0.39 13.98 9.35
N SER A 24 0.00 13.60 10.57
CA SER A 24 -0.08 12.21 11.00
C SER A 24 -1.25 12.07 11.95
N ILE A 25 -2.15 11.14 11.62
CA ILE A 25 -3.38 10.88 12.35
C ILE A 25 -3.51 9.39 12.62
N ARG A 26 -4.19 9.05 13.71
CA ARG A 26 -4.56 7.68 14.02
C ARG A 26 -6.05 7.51 13.75
N VAL A 27 -6.38 6.59 12.86
CA VAL A 27 -7.74 6.42 12.32
C VAL A 27 -8.17 4.98 12.51
N GLU A 28 -9.40 4.81 12.95
CA GLU A 28 -10.05 3.49 13.00
C GLU A 28 -10.44 3.08 11.57
N GLY A 29 -10.09 1.87 11.15
CA GLY A 29 -10.68 1.26 9.96
C GLY A 29 -11.88 0.43 10.39
N ARG A 30 -11.76 -0.89 10.31
CA ARG A 30 -12.73 -1.85 10.85
C ARG A 30 -12.64 -1.91 12.38
N ARG A 31 -13.77 -2.14 13.03
CA ARG A 31 -13.99 -2.16 14.50
C ARG A 31 -12.77 -2.55 15.33
N GLY A 32 -12.18 -1.58 16.03
CA GLY A 32 -11.05 -1.76 16.93
C GLY A 32 -9.67 -1.83 16.25
N HIS A 33 -9.60 -1.84 14.93
CA HIS A 33 -8.36 -1.89 14.14
C HIS A 33 -7.98 -0.50 13.64
N PHE A 34 -6.95 0.06 14.27
CA PHE A 34 -6.45 1.41 13.97
C PHE A 34 -5.16 1.36 13.17
N ASN A 35 -5.03 2.26 12.19
CA ASN A 35 -3.76 2.55 11.52
C ASN A 35 -3.34 4.00 11.82
N ASP A 36 -2.03 4.22 11.94
CA ASP A 36 -1.49 5.57 11.79
C ASP A 36 -1.37 5.86 10.28
N ILE A 37 -1.85 7.01 9.85
CA ILE A 37 -1.76 7.48 8.47
C ILE A 37 -0.96 8.77 8.49
N TYR A 38 0.05 8.87 7.63
CA TYR A 38 0.68 10.15 7.31
C TYR A 38 0.15 10.62 5.97
N ILE A 39 -0.56 11.74 5.97
CA ILE A 39 -1.30 12.25 4.82
C ILE A 39 -0.77 13.60 4.37
N SER A 40 -0.67 13.81 3.06
CA SER A 40 -0.53 15.13 2.42
C SER A 40 -1.77 15.42 1.60
N ILE A 41 -2.43 16.53 1.91
CA ILE A 41 -3.70 16.96 1.31
C ILE A 41 -3.43 18.19 0.44
N ILE A 42 -3.97 18.18 -0.77
CA ILE A 42 -3.98 19.35 -1.66
C ILE A 42 -5.43 19.76 -1.94
N PRO A 43 -5.75 21.06 -1.96
CA PRO A 43 -7.05 21.53 -2.44
C PRO A 43 -7.33 21.04 -3.85
N HIS A 44 -8.58 20.64 -4.13
CA HIS A 44 -9.01 20.19 -5.46
C HIS A 44 -8.18 19.03 -6.02
N ALA A 45 -7.77 18.09 -5.17
CA ALA A 45 -7.12 16.86 -5.60
C ALA A 45 -7.96 16.15 -6.67
N THR A 46 -7.30 15.56 -7.67
CA THR A 46 -7.94 14.81 -8.76
C THR A 46 -7.73 13.30 -8.64
N GLU A 47 -6.89 12.88 -7.70
CA GLU A 47 -6.44 11.50 -7.52
C GLU A 47 -5.96 11.28 -6.08
N ASN A 48 -5.81 10.02 -5.70
CA ASN A 48 -5.25 9.57 -4.43
C ASN A 48 -4.11 8.59 -4.69
N VAL A 49 -3.00 8.77 -3.98
CA VAL A 49 -1.84 7.87 -4.01
C VAL A 49 -1.70 7.22 -2.65
N VAL A 50 -1.78 5.90 -2.59
CA VAL A 50 -1.61 5.14 -1.34
C VAL A 50 -0.33 4.33 -1.39
N PHE A 51 0.52 4.60 -0.42
CA PHE A 51 1.78 3.94 -0.24
C PHE A 51 1.78 3.10 1.03
N PHE A 52 2.01 1.80 0.85
CA PHE A 52 2.31 0.84 1.91
C PHE A 52 3.84 0.71 2.01
N PRO A 53 4.47 1.30 3.04
CA PRO A 53 5.91 1.26 3.20
C PRO A 53 6.45 -0.14 3.52
N GLY A 54 7.75 -0.28 3.35
CA GLY A 54 8.47 -1.51 3.58
C GLY A 54 9.18 -1.58 4.92
N ASP A 55 9.96 -2.65 5.07
CA ASP A 55 10.82 -2.84 6.22
C ASP A 55 11.70 -1.61 6.49
N VAL A 56 12.11 -1.40 7.74
CA VAL A 56 12.98 -0.32 8.19
C VAL A 56 12.38 1.10 8.14
N GLN A 57 11.48 1.41 7.21
CA GLN A 57 10.95 2.77 7.03
C GLN A 57 10.16 3.25 8.26
N HIS A 58 10.37 4.52 8.60
CA HIS A 58 9.61 5.22 9.62
C HIS A 58 9.67 6.75 9.37
N PHE A 59 9.01 7.54 10.23
CA PHE A 59 9.29 8.98 10.33
C PHE A 59 10.78 9.26 10.52
N ASP A 60 11.29 10.30 9.86
CA ASP A 60 12.70 10.68 9.79
C ASP A 60 13.33 10.79 11.19
N HIS A 61 12.66 11.49 12.10
CA HIS A 61 13.14 11.68 13.46
C HIS A 61 13.27 10.37 14.26
N VAL A 62 12.50 9.33 13.92
CA VAL A 62 12.60 8.00 14.53
C VAL A 62 13.75 7.23 13.89
N MET A 63 13.84 7.23 12.56
CA MET A 63 14.92 6.55 11.83
C MET A 63 16.30 7.08 12.25
N ARG A 64 16.48 8.41 12.34
CA ARG A 64 17.75 9.04 12.74
C ARG A 64 18.24 8.67 14.14
N ARG A 65 17.33 8.26 15.03
CA ARG A 65 17.63 7.83 16.40
C ARG A 65 17.78 6.31 16.54
N GLY A 66 17.38 5.55 15.52
CA GLY A 66 17.37 4.09 15.53
C GLY A 66 18.59 3.46 14.86
N THR A 67 18.58 2.13 14.81
CA THR A 67 19.62 1.30 14.20
C THR A 67 19.79 1.55 12.70
N PHE A 68 18.72 1.98 12.02
CA PHE A 68 18.68 2.14 10.57
C PHE A 68 18.83 3.60 10.10
N LYS A 69 19.53 4.44 10.87
CA LYS A 69 19.71 5.88 10.57
C LYS A 69 20.32 6.18 9.20
N SER A 70 21.09 5.26 8.61
CA SER A 70 21.65 5.40 7.25
C SER A 70 20.57 5.44 6.17
N PHE A 71 19.38 4.90 6.45
CA PHE A 71 18.24 4.85 5.54
C PHE A 71 17.21 5.97 5.80
N ALA A 72 17.55 6.99 6.60
CA ALA A 72 16.63 8.08 6.91
C ALA A 72 16.21 8.90 5.66
N ALA A 73 16.95 8.80 4.55
CA ALA A 73 16.56 9.38 3.25
C ALA A 73 15.32 8.70 2.62
N TYR A 74 14.88 7.56 3.16
CA TYR A 74 13.68 6.83 2.74
C TYR A 74 12.57 6.92 3.80
N SER A 75 12.58 7.98 4.62
CA SER A 75 11.56 8.19 5.64
C SER A 75 10.16 8.42 5.05
N TYR A 76 9.13 8.37 5.88
CA TYR A 76 7.76 8.69 5.43
C TYR A 76 7.64 10.11 4.86
N GLU A 77 8.34 11.09 5.42
CA GLU A 77 8.42 12.44 4.88
C GLU A 77 9.07 12.45 3.49
N SER A 78 10.20 11.76 3.33
CA SER A 78 10.92 11.66 2.06
C SER A 78 10.09 10.97 0.97
N MET A 79 9.34 9.93 1.34
CA MET A 79 8.42 9.23 0.44
C MET A 79 7.21 10.07 0.09
N CYS A 80 6.66 10.81 1.05
CA CYS A 80 5.56 11.74 0.80
C CYS A 80 5.98 12.80 -0.22
N ASP A 81 7.13 13.43 -0.01
CA ASP A 81 7.69 14.42 -0.94
C ASP A 81 7.96 13.83 -2.33
N HIS A 82 8.43 12.57 -2.40
CA HIS A 82 8.61 11.87 -3.67
C HIS A 82 7.29 11.72 -4.42
N TYR A 83 6.25 11.20 -3.76
CA TYR A 83 4.96 10.96 -4.42
C TYR A 83 4.21 12.26 -4.73
N ILE A 84 4.40 13.32 -3.96
CA ILE A 84 3.89 14.66 -4.32
C ILE A 84 4.50 15.13 -5.64
N ARG A 85 5.81 14.94 -5.86
CA ARG A 85 6.46 15.31 -7.12
C ARG A 85 6.02 14.43 -8.28
N ARG A 86 5.76 13.14 -8.01
CA ARG A 86 5.33 12.17 -9.01
C ARG A 86 3.86 12.34 -9.40
N PHE A 87 3.01 12.70 -8.45
CA PHE A 87 1.57 12.91 -8.60
C PHE A 87 1.16 14.28 -8.02
N PRO A 88 1.44 15.39 -8.74
CA PRO A 88 1.27 16.75 -8.21
C PRO A 88 -0.16 17.11 -7.81
N CYS A 89 -1.16 16.44 -8.38
CA CYS A 89 -2.58 16.68 -8.13
C CYS A 89 -3.20 15.66 -7.15
N ALA A 90 -2.39 14.77 -6.56
CA ALA A 90 -2.87 13.75 -5.63
C ALA A 90 -2.85 14.19 -4.17
N ASN A 91 -3.82 13.67 -3.40
CA ASN A 91 -3.55 13.44 -1.97
C ASN A 91 -2.64 12.22 -1.84
N VAL A 92 -1.66 12.29 -0.94
CA VAL A 92 -0.72 11.20 -0.68
C VAL A 92 -1.00 10.60 0.69
N TRP A 93 -1.23 9.30 0.74
CA TRP A 93 -1.57 8.53 1.93
C TRP A 93 -0.47 7.50 2.20
N ILE A 94 0.27 7.67 3.28
CA ILE A 94 1.22 6.67 3.75
C ILE A 94 0.56 5.92 4.90
N ILE A 95 0.19 4.66 4.63
CA ILE A 95 -0.50 3.81 5.60
C ILE A 95 0.54 3.02 6.37
N LYS A 96 0.77 3.42 7.62
CA LYS A 96 1.82 2.83 8.44
C LYS A 96 1.45 1.40 8.87
N PRO A 97 2.41 0.46 8.85
CA PRO A 97 2.26 -0.84 9.50
C PRO A 97 2.14 -0.68 11.03
N ARG A 98 1.51 -1.66 11.71
CA ARG A 98 1.13 -1.56 13.12
C ARG A 98 2.34 -1.53 14.06
N MET A 99 3.31 -2.42 13.87
CA MET A 99 4.54 -2.44 14.65
C MET A 99 5.70 -3.07 13.89
N HIS A 100 6.89 -2.71 14.37
CA HIS A 100 8.20 -3.02 13.82
C HIS A 100 9.09 -3.63 14.90
N ALA A 101 8.90 -4.90 15.27
CA ALA A 101 9.95 -5.58 16.02
C ALA A 101 11.16 -5.72 15.08
N LYS A 102 12.33 -5.22 15.50
CA LYS A 102 13.60 -5.31 14.74
C LYS A 102 13.58 -4.69 13.32
N GLY A 103 12.62 -3.82 13.00
CA GLY A 103 12.55 -3.22 11.67
C GLY A 103 11.82 -4.04 10.61
N VAL A 104 10.99 -5.03 10.99
CA VAL A 104 10.06 -5.76 10.09
C VAL A 104 8.62 -5.22 10.10
N SER A 105 8.01 -4.92 8.95
CA SER A 105 6.69 -4.29 8.87
C SER A 105 5.58 -5.34 9.04
N CYS A 106 4.66 -5.13 9.99
CA CYS A 106 3.50 -6.00 10.19
C CYS A 106 2.18 -5.31 9.80
N TYR A 107 1.43 -5.93 8.90
CA TYR A 107 0.17 -5.42 8.35
C TYR A 107 -1.06 -6.13 8.95
N ASP A 108 -1.05 -6.40 10.25
CA ASP A 108 -2.07 -7.18 11.00
C ASP A 108 -3.53 -6.76 10.77
N ASN A 109 -3.75 -5.50 10.40
CA ASN A 109 -5.11 -4.99 10.15
C ASN A 109 -5.65 -5.39 8.77
N PHE A 110 -4.77 -5.72 7.83
CA PHE A 110 -5.10 -6.07 6.44
C PHE A 110 -5.09 -7.58 6.21
N LEU A 111 -4.19 -8.32 6.87
CA LEU A 111 -4.06 -9.75 6.71
C LEU A 111 -3.42 -10.41 7.93
N ASP A 112 -3.71 -11.69 8.12
CA ASP A 112 -3.01 -12.50 9.11
C ASP A 112 -1.56 -12.69 8.68
N ASN A 113 -0.65 -12.42 9.62
CA ASN A 113 0.78 -12.51 9.38
C ASN A 113 1.52 -12.87 10.67
N THR A 114 2.62 -13.59 10.53
CA THR A 114 3.56 -13.90 11.62
C THR A 114 4.88 -13.24 11.30
N ASP A 115 5.33 -12.33 12.17
CA ASP A 115 6.56 -11.56 11.97
C ASP A 115 6.63 -10.86 10.59
N GLY A 116 5.49 -10.32 10.13
CA GLY A 116 5.38 -9.66 8.82
C GLY A 116 5.13 -10.60 7.66
N GLU A 117 5.38 -11.91 7.79
CA GLU A 117 5.11 -12.87 6.72
C GLU A 117 3.63 -13.28 6.69
N PRO A 118 2.94 -13.19 5.54
CA PRO A 118 1.53 -13.56 5.45
C PRO A 118 1.31 -15.05 5.70
N SER A 119 0.33 -15.42 6.53
CA SER A 119 -0.01 -16.84 6.75
C SER A 119 -0.66 -17.47 5.51
N SER A 120 -1.54 -16.70 4.86
CA SER A 120 -2.22 -17.01 3.60
C SER A 120 -2.82 -15.71 3.05
N TYR A 121 -3.26 -15.72 1.78
CA TYR A 121 -4.15 -14.68 1.26
C TYR A 121 -5.57 -15.23 1.19
N LEU A 122 -6.54 -14.51 1.77
CA LEU A 122 -7.91 -14.97 1.94
C LEU A 122 -8.87 -14.24 0.99
N ILE A 123 -9.75 -14.97 0.32
CA ILE A 123 -10.78 -14.39 -0.57
C ILE A 123 -11.82 -13.59 0.24
N ASP A 124 -12.12 -14.07 1.44
CA ASP A 124 -13.04 -13.48 2.42
C ASP A 124 -12.31 -12.62 3.47
N GLY A 125 -11.14 -12.08 3.10
CA GLY A 125 -10.41 -11.15 3.94
C GLY A 125 -11.09 -9.78 4.10
N PHE A 126 -10.43 -8.88 4.82
CA PHE A 126 -10.96 -7.55 5.17
C PHE A 126 -10.01 -6.40 4.82
N ALA A 127 -9.02 -6.60 3.96
CA ALA A 127 -8.07 -5.58 3.55
C ALA A 127 -8.76 -4.43 2.79
N PHE A 128 -9.66 -4.76 1.86
CA PHE A 128 -10.47 -3.78 1.12
C PHE A 128 -11.30 -2.95 2.09
N LEU A 129 -12.06 -3.63 2.96
CA LEU A 129 -12.93 -2.98 3.94
C LEU A 129 -12.13 -2.09 4.89
N GLN A 130 -10.99 -2.58 5.37
CA GLN A 130 -10.08 -1.80 6.22
C GLN A 130 -9.63 -0.53 5.51
N LEU A 131 -9.17 -0.63 4.27
CA LEU A 131 -8.66 0.52 3.51
C LEU A 131 -9.75 1.56 3.23
N GLN A 132 -10.94 1.11 2.84
CA GLN A 132 -12.05 2.00 2.57
C GLN A 132 -12.51 2.75 3.83
N LEU A 133 -12.66 2.06 4.96
CA LEU A 133 -13.02 2.72 6.22
C LEU A 133 -11.95 3.72 6.67
N LEU A 134 -10.66 3.42 6.46
CA LEU A 134 -9.59 4.38 6.73
C LEU A 134 -9.74 5.65 5.88
N PHE A 135 -10.12 5.53 4.60
CA PHE A 135 -10.38 6.69 3.74
C PHE A 135 -11.57 7.52 4.21
N GLU A 136 -12.72 6.88 4.43
CA GLU A 136 -13.96 7.53 4.85
C GLU A 136 -13.80 8.25 6.19
N HIS A 137 -13.28 7.54 7.19
CA HIS A 137 -13.08 8.10 8.53
C HIS A 137 -12.02 9.20 8.53
N THR A 138 -10.97 9.09 7.71
CA THR A 138 -10.00 10.17 7.57
C THR A 138 -10.61 11.41 6.92
N SER A 139 -11.37 11.24 5.83
CA SER A 139 -12.06 12.35 5.17
C SER A 139 -13.04 13.05 6.12
N ALA A 140 -13.75 12.30 6.96
CA ALA A 140 -14.63 12.85 7.99
C ALA A 140 -13.89 13.75 9.01
N LEU A 141 -12.63 13.44 9.36
CA LEU A 141 -11.80 14.29 10.22
C LEU A 141 -11.33 15.58 9.54
N PHE A 142 -11.37 15.63 8.20
CA PHE A 142 -10.88 16.73 7.37
C PHE A 142 -11.97 17.41 6.53
N GLN A 143 -13.25 17.32 6.92
CA GLN A 143 -14.36 17.96 6.18
C GLN A 143 -14.12 19.45 5.86
N GLY A 144 -13.41 20.19 6.72
CA GLY A 144 -13.04 21.59 6.49
C GLY A 144 -11.87 21.83 5.51
N ARG A 145 -11.22 20.77 5.02
CA ARG A 145 -10.01 20.83 4.18
C ARG A 145 -10.18 20.17 2.80
N GLN A 146 -11.43 19.84 2.42
CA GLN A 146 -11.77 19.26 1.11
C GLN A 146 -11.00 17.98 0.78
N LEU A 147 -10.78 17.11 1.77
CA LEU A 147 -10.17 15.80 1.51
C LEU A 147 -11.18 14.87 0.85
N THR A 148 -11.06 14.71 -0.46
CA THR A 148 -11.87 13.79 -1.26
C THR A 148 -11.14 12.45 -1.42
N TRP A 149 -11.79 11.37 -1.02
CA TRP A 149 -11.18 10.03 -1.01
C TRP A 149 -11.68 9.12 -2.14
N ASP A 150 -12.85 9.44 -2.70
CA ASP A 150 -13.52 8.79 -3.81
C ASP A 150 -13.01 9.28 -5.18
N LEU A 151 -11.70 9.49 -5.28
CA LEU A 151 -11.00 9.85 -6.52
C LEU A 151 -10.32 8.62 -7.14
N PRO A 152 -9.86 8.71 -8.40
CA PRO A 152 -8.91 7.78 -8.99
C PRO A 152 -7.75 7.44 -8.05
N LEU A 153 -7.31 6.18 -8.04
CA LEU A 153 -6.51 5.59 -6.97
C LEU A 153 -5.27 4.87 -7.51
N HIS A 154 -4.09 5.29 -7.02
CA HIS A 154 -2.82 4.61 -7.27
C HIS A 154 -2.40 3.84 -6.01
N LEU A 155 -2.21 2.53 -6.12
CA LEU A 155 -1.79 1.65 -5.02
C LEU A 155 -0.32 1.26 -5.19
N LEU A 156 0.50 1.52 -4.17
CA LEU A 156 1.93 1.25 -4.21
C LEU A 156 2.35 0.49 -2.96
N GLY A 157 2.99 -0.66 -3.15
CA GLY A 157 3.48 -1.52 -2.08
C GLY A 157 4.97 -1.72 -2.23
N PHE A 158 5.75 -1.17 -1.29
CA PHE A 158 7.19 -1.36 -1.26
C PHE A 158 7.59 -2.49 -0.32
N SER A 159 8.48 -3.38 -0.77
CA SER A 159 9.02 -4.46 0.07
C SER A 159 7.88 -5.24 0.71
N ARG A 160 7.74 -5.20 2.04
CA ARG A 160 6.65 -5.84 2.77
C ARG A 160 5.26 -5.25 2.48
N GLY A 161 5.15 -3.98 2.14
CA GLY A 161 3.87 -3.35 1.78
C GLY A 161 3.17 -4.01 0.60
N ALA A 162 3.91 -4.71 -0.26
CA ALA A 162 3.36 -5.47 -1.39
C ALA A 162 2.37 -6.58 -0.97
N ILE A 163 2.51 -7.15 0.24
CA ILE A 163 1.60 -8.22 0.69
C ILE A 163 0.16 -7.70 0.88
N VAL A 164 -0.01 -6.40 1.17
CA VAL A 164 -1.32 -5.76 1.26
C VAL A 164 -1.99 -5.73 -0.12
N LEU A 165 -1.22 -5.42 -1.17
CA LEU A 165 -1.71 -5.46 -2.55
C LEU A 165 -2.16 -6.87 -2.95
N ASN A 166 -1.38 -7.88 -2.57
CA ASN A 166 -1.69 -9.28 -2.84
C ASN A 166 -2.99 -9.72 -2.15
N GLN A 167 -3.20 -9.30 -0.90
CA GLN A 167 -4.44 -9.55 -0.18
C GLN A 167 -5.64 -8.82 -0.83
N LEU A 168 -5.49 -7.53 -1.16
CA LEU A 168 -6.55 -6.76 -1.85
C LEU A 168 -6.98 -7.40 -3.17
N ILE A 169 -6.02 -7.88 -3.97
CA ILE A 169 -6.31 -8.58 -5.22
C ILE A 169 -6.98 -9.91 -4.93
N THR A 170 -6.49 -10.69 -3.95
CA THR A 170 -7.12 -11.98 -3.60
C THR A 170 -8.58 -11.82 -3.19
N GLU A 171 -8.91 -10.76 -2.44
CA GLU A 171 -10.28 -10.44 -2.04
C GLU A 171 -11.20 -10.12 -3.23
N LEU A 172 -10.66 -9.62 -4.35
CA LEU A 172 -11.44 -9.40 -5.59
C LEU A 172 -12.09 -10.70 -6.06
N GLY A 173 -11.44 -11.85 -5.83
CA GLY A 173 -11.98 -13.18 -6.14
C GLY A 173 -13.35 -13.46 -5.52
N SER A 174 -13.72 -12.76 -4.44
CA SER A 174 -15.01 -12.93 -3.76
C SER A 174 -16.21 -12.68 -4.68
N LEU A 175 -16.05 -11.86 -5.72
CA LEU A 175 -17.10 -11.59 -6.72
C LEU A 175 -17.53 -12.85 -7.49
N LEU A 176 -16.64 -13.83 -7.67
CA LEU A 176 -16.93 -15.09 -8.35
C LEU A 176 -17.29 -16.23 -7.39
N HIS A 177 -17.01 -16.07 -6.09
CA HIS A 177 -17.23 -17.07 -5.05
C HIS A 177 -18.45 -16.77 -4.17
N LEU A 178 -19.41 -15.99 -4.68
CA LEU A 178 -20.74 -15.81 -4.05
C LEU A 178 -21.57 -17.10 -4.16
N SER A 179 -21.08 -18.18 -3.55
CA SER A 179 -21.85 -19.35 -3.19
C SER A 179 -21.20 -19.97 -1.96
N THR A 180 -21.63 -19.55 -0.78
CA THR A 180 -21.96 -20.47 0.31
C THR A 180 -22.97 -19.79 1.23
N SER A 181 -23.99 -20.58 1.56
CA SER A 181 -25.04 -20.34 2.56
C SER A 181 -24.60 -19.46 3.75
N PRO A 182 -25.49 -18.63 4.33
CA PRO A 182 -25.17 -17.75 5.46
C PRO A 182 -24.71 -18.57 6.66
N THR A 183 -23.40 -18.78 6.78
CA THR A 183 -22.77 -19.28 7.99
C THR A 183 -22.37 -18.07 8.80
N GLN A 184 -23.28 -17.64 9.68
CA GLN A 184 -23.07 -16.66 10.75
C GLN A 184 -21.99 -15.62 10.46
N VAL A 185 -22.14 -14.86 9.37
CA VAL A 185 -21.47 -13.56 9.30
C VAL A 185 -22.06 -12.78 10.47
N ASP A 186 -21.21 -12.29 11.36
CA ASP A 186 -21.61 -11.36 12.42
C ASP A 186 -22.46 -10.27 11.73
N THR A 187 -23.77 -10.24 12.01
CA THR A 187 -24.75 -9.41 11.29
C THR A 187 -24.28 -7.96 11.19
N SER A 188 -23.56 -7.55 12.22
CA SER A 188 -22.98 -6.23 12.39
C SER A 188 -21.79 -5.92 11.47
N LEU A 189 -21.11 -6.93 10.93
CA LEU A 189 -20.04 -6.82 9.95
C LEU A 189 -20.59 -6.90 8.52
N ALA A 190 -21.64 -7.68 8.30
CA ALA A 190 -22.41 -7.67 7.05
C ALA A 190 -23.05 -6.30 6.78
N GLU A 191 -23.59 -5.65 7.82
CA GLU A 191 -24.10 -4.28 7.77
C GLU A 191 -23.01 -3.29 7.37
N VAL A 192 -21.82 -3.35 8.00
CA VAL A 192 -20.69 -2.47 7.68
C VAL A 192 -20.19 -2.68 6.25
N VAL A 193 -20.14 -3.92 5.76
CA VAL A 193 -19.79 -4.23 4.36
C VAL A 193 -20.83 -3.67 3.40
N ALA A 194 -22.12 -3.75 3.73
CA ALA A 194 -23.19 -3.17 2.91
C ALA A 194 -23.10 -1.63 2.82
N GLU A 195 -22.65 -0.98 3.89
CA GLU A 195 -22.47 0.48 3.94
C GLU A 195 -21.18 0.95 3.23
N CYS A 196 -20.09 0.18 3.30
CA CYS A 196 -18.79 0.49 2.67
C CYS A 196 -18.75 0.20 1.15
N GLY A 197 -19.86 -0.08 0.50
CA GLY A 197 -19.89 -0.34 -0.94
C GLY A 197 -19.13 -1.62 -1.37
N SER A 198 -19.08 -1.82 -2.69
CA SER A 198 -18.58 -3.06 -3.29
C SER A 198 -17.09 -2.98 -3.60
N ILE A 199 -16.36 -4.08 -3.39
CA ILE A 199 -14.97 -4.25 -3.85
C ILE A 199 -14.83 -3.97 -5.36
N SER A 200 -15.86 -4.26 -6.16
CA SER A 200 -15.86 -3.90 -7.59
C SER A 200 -15.78 -2.38 -7.78
N ALA A 201 -16.60 -1.61 -7.06
CA ALA A 201 -16.59 -0.14 -7.15
C ALA A 201 -15.29 0.47 -6.63
N PHE A 202 -14.61 -0.21 -5.71
CA PHE A 202 -13.26 0.15 -5.29
C PHE A 202 -12.25 -0.03 -6.43
N PHE A 203 -12.22 -1.21 -7.07
CA PHE A 203 -11.29 -1.50 -8.16
C PHE A 203 -11.58 -0.69 -9.43
N GLU A 204 -12.84 -0.27 -9.69
CA GLU A 204 -13.16 0.67 -10.78
C GLU A 204 -12.41 2.00 -10.66
N ARG A 205 -12.10 2.46 -9.43
CA ARG A 205 -11.33 3.69 -9.21
C ARG A 205 -9.83 3.47 -9.26
N VAL A 206 -9.35 2.22 -9.21
CA VAL A 206 -7.91 1.95 -9.24
C VAL A 206 -7.38 2.24 -10.64
N GLU A 207 -6.35 3.05 -10.75
CA GLU A 207 -5.69 3.40 -12.01
C GLU A 207 -4.36 2.66 -12.15
N SER A 208 -3.66 2.40 -11.05
CA SER A 208 -2.42 1.63 -11.09
C SER A 208 -2.15 0.85 -9.81
N ILE A 209 -1.48 -0.30 -9.96
CA ILE A 209 -0.96 -1.11 -8.87
C ILE A 209 0.53 -1.35 -9.10
N GLU A 210 1.36 -0.93 -8.14
CA GLU A 210 2.82 -1.02 -8.22
C GLU A 210 3.41 -1.86 -7.10
N TRP A 211 4.02 -2.99 -7.46
CA TRP A 211 4.88 -3.76 -6.58
C TRP A 211 6.30 -3.21 -6.70
N ILE A 212 6.73 -2.43 -5.72
CA ILE A 212 8.05 -1.82 -5.70
C ILE A 212 8.98 -2.72 -4.91
N ASP A 213 9.80 -3.49 -5.63
CA ASP A 213 10.70 -4.50 -5.08
C ASP A 213 10.03 -5.33 -3.97
N GLY A 214 8.80 -5.75 -4.25
CA GLY A 214 7.91 -6.42 -3.31
C GLY A 214 8.52 -7.74 -2.86
N GLY A 215 8.54 -7.98 -1.56
CA GLY A 215 9.29 -9.08 -0.95
C GLY A 215 8.45 -9.89 0.02
N CYS A 216 8.41 -11.20 -0.19
CA CYS A 216 7.86 -12.19 0.75
C CYS A 216 8.91 -13.30 0.95
N ASN A 217 9.06 -13.81 2.18
CA ASN A 217 9.96 -14.93 2.45
C ASN A 217 9.25 -16.29 2.33
N ILE A 218 8.03 -16.33 1.79
CA ILE A 218 7.26 -17.54 1.58
C ILE A 218 7.09 -17.77 0.07
N GLU A 219 7.44 -18.97 -0.37
CA GLU A 219 7.28 -19.42 -1.76
C GLU A 219 5.80 -19.37 -2.18
N SER A 220 5.54 -19.00 -3.44
CA SER A 220 4.19 -18.83 -3.99
C SER A 220 3.34 -17.73 -3.33
N MET A 221 3.95 -16.83 -2.55
CA MET A 221 3.26 -15.72 -1.88
C MET A 221 3.87 -14.34 -2.17
N THR A 222 4.87 -14.26 -3.05
CA THR A 222 5.50 -12.99 -3.44
C THR A 222 4.54 -12.09 -4.23
N PHE A 223 3.78 -12.67 -5.14
CA PHE A 223 2.80 -12.02 -6.01
C PHE A 223 1.43 -12.69 -5.84
N PRO A 224 0.32 -12.09 -6.33
CA PRO A 224 -0.98 -12.72 -6.26
C PRO A 224 -1.02 -14.01 -7.09
N THR A 225 -1.63 -15.06 -6.55
CA THR A 225 -1.70 -16.39 -7.18
C THR A 225 -3.12 -16.92 -7.36
N ASN A 226 -4.13 -16.29 -6.76
CA ASN A 226 -5.52 -16.74 -6.87
C ASN A 226 -6.06 -16.54 -8.29
N GLU A 227 -6.42 -17.63 -8.97
CA GLU A 227 -6.83 -17.60 -10.38
C GLU A 227 -8.09 -16.77 -10.64
N SER A 228 -9.10 -16.89 -9.77
CA SER A 228 -10.36 -16.13 -9.88
C SER A 228 -10.12 -14.64 -9.73
N ALA A 229 -9.32 -14.25 -8.74
CA ALA A 229 -8.92 -12.86 -8.52
C ALA A 229 -8.13 -12.29 -9.70
N LEU A 230 -7.16 -13.04 -10.23
CA LEU A 230 -6.33 -12.60 -11.36
C LEU A 230 -7.16 -12.48 -12.65
N MET A 231 -8.13 -13.38 -12.87
CA MET A 231 -9.08 -13.28 -13.97
C MET A 231 -9.91 -11.99 -13.88
N LEU A 232 -10.43 -11.66 -12.69
CA LEU A 232 -11.18 -10.43 -12.46
C LEU A 232 -10.30 -9.19 -12.59
N LEU A 233 -9.09 -9.20 -12.03
CA LEU A 233 -8.13 -8.11 -12.16
C LEU A 233 -7.86 -7.81 -13.64
N ASN A 234 -7.64 -8.85 -14.44
CA ASN A 234 -7.46 -8.72 -15.88
C ASN A 234 -8.70 -8.17 -16.61
N SER A 235 -9.90 -8.18 -16.02
CA SER A 235 -11.09 -7.58 -16.66
C SER A 235 -11.09 -6.04 -16.58
N PHE A 236 -10.38 -5.46 -15.61
CA PHE A 236 -10.19 -4.02 -15.48
C PHE A 236 -9.05 -3.53 -16.38
N GLN A 237 -9.35 -3.37 -17.67
CA GLN A 237 -8.36 -3.03 -18.71
C GLN A 237 -7.68 -1.66 -18.52
N HIS A 238 -8.23 -0.78 -17.69
CA HIS A 238 -7.66 0.52 -17.38
C HIS A 238 -6.56 0.47 -16.30
N ILE A 239 -6.52 -0.59 -15.48
CA ILE A 239 -5.54 -0.68 -14.38
C ILE A 239 -4.15 -0.96 -14.94
N GLN A 240 -3.21 -0.05 -14.68
CA GLN A 240 -1.81 -0.26 -14.99
C GLN A 240 -1.12 -1.10 -13.90
N LEU A 241 -0.64 -2.29 -14.27
CA LEU A 241 0.14 -3.17 -13.39
C LEU A 241 1.64 -2.98 -13.62
N ARG A 242 2.40 -2.65 -12.58
CA ARG A 242 3.86 -2.49 -12.65
C ARG A 242 4.58 -3.24 -11.56
N VAL A 243 5.62 -3.96 -11.92
CA VAL A 243 6.47 -4.70 -10.99
C VAL A 243 7.91 -4.22 -11.15
N LEU A 244 8.38 -3.44 -10.19
CA LEU A 244 9.77 -3.00 -10.13
C LEU A 244 10.55 -4.03 -9.32
N THR A 245 11.69 -4.48 -9.83
CA THR A 245 12.50 -5.51 -9.19
C THR A 245 13.97 -5.10 -9.13
N THR A 246 14.68 -5.52 -8.09
CA THR A 246 16.11 -5.30 -7.94
C THR A 246 16.86 -6.63 -7.73
N PRO A 247 18.20 -6.65 -7.83
CA PRO A 247 19.00 -7.79 -7.41
C PRO A 247 18.75 -8.24 -5.97
N TYR A 248 18.30 -7.37 -5.06
CA TYR A 248 18.06 -7.70 -3.66
C TYR A 248 17.07 -8.87 -3.48
N HIS A 249 16.06 -8.95 -4.35
CA HIS A 249 15.16 -10.09 -4.40
C HIS A 249 15.53 -11.06 -5.53
N MET A 250 15.69 -10.56 -6.76
CA MET A 250 15.86 -11.38 -7.97
C MET A 250 17.10 -12.28 -7.94
N LYS A 251 18.19 -11.82 -7.32
CA LYS A 251 19.46 -12.57 -7.22
C LYS A 251 19.73 -13.08 -5.80
N SER A 252 18.72 -13.06 -4.91
CA SER A 252 18.90 -13.53 -3.54
C SER A 252 18.99 -15.06 -3.50
N PRO A 253 20.09 -15.65 -2.96
CA PRO A 253 20.15 -17.09 -2.75
C PRO A 253 19.18 -17.57 -1.67
N LEU A 254 18.68 -16.67 -0.82
CA LEU A 254 17.70 -16.97 0.23
C LEU A 254 16.26 -17.00 -0.28
N ARG A 255 16.02 -16.54 -1.52
CA ARG A 255 14.69 -16.49 -2.15
C ARG A 255 14.72 -17.09 -3.56
N PRO A 256 15.12 -18.37 -3.72
CA PRO A 256 15.24 -19.00 -5.03
C PRO A 256 13.93 -19.05 -5.83
N TRP A 257 12.77 -18.97 -5.15
CA TRP A 257 11.44 -18.96 -5.78
C TRP A 257 11.06 -17.62 -6.43
N TYR A 258 11.72 -16.51 -6.09
CA TYR A 258 11.26 -15.16 -6.46
C TYR A 258 11.04 -15.00 -7.98
N ASN A 259 11.99 -15.47 -8.78
CA ASN A 259 11.90 -15.43 -10.24
C ASN A 259 10.74 -16.29 -10.77
N SER A 260 10.51 -17.45 -10.15
CA SER A 260 9.42 -18.36 -10.52
C SER A 260 8.06 -17.75 -10.19
N ASP A 261 7.90 -17.18 -8.99
CA ASP A 261 6.68 -16.47 -8.57
C ASP A 261 6.37 -15.32 -9.53
N LEU A 262 7.37 -14.50 -9.89
CA LEU A 262 7.21 -13.41 -10.85
C LEU A 262 6.78 -13.91 -12.23
N ALA A 263 7.41 -14.98 -12.72
CA ALA A 263 7.08 -15.56 -14.02
C ALA A 263 5.66 -16.14 -14.07
N LEU A 264 5.18 -16.71 -12.95
CA LEU A 264 3.80 -17.17 -12.83
C LEU A 264 2.81 -16.00 -12.84
N PHE A 265 3.10 -14.94 -12.08
CA PHE A 265 2.27 -13.73 -12.08
C PHE A 265 2.22 -13.08 -13.47
N GLN A 266 3.36 -12.91 -14.14
CA GLN A 266 3.41 -12.33 -15.49
C GLN A 266 2.69 -13.20 -16.52
N ARG A 267 2.65 -14.52 -16.34
CA ARG A 267 1.85 -15.41 -17.19
C ARG A 267 0.35 -15.19 -16.98
N ALA A 268 -0.08 -14.99 -15.74
CA ALA A 268 -1.47 -14.73 -15.41
C ALA A 268 -1.93 -13.32 -15.82
N CYS A 269 -1.03 -12.33 -15.70
CA CYS A 269 -1.27 -10.92 -16.06
C CYS A 269 -0.24 -10.48 -17.13
N PRO A 270 -0.41 -10.87 -18.40
CA PRO A 270 0.58 -10.63 -19.45
C PRO A 270 0.79 -9.14 -19.78
N HIS A 271 -0.14 -8.27 -19.37
CA HIS A 271 -0.03 -6.82 -19.52
C HIS A 271 0.74 -6.14 -18.38
N ALA A 272 1.15 -6.89 -17.34
CA ALA A 272 1.95 -6.36 -16.25
C ALA A 272 3.36 -6.00 -16.74
N GLN A 273 3.76 -4.75 -16.52
CA GLN A 273 5.07 -4.26 -16.90
C GLN A 273 6.11 -4.62 -15.83
N VAL A 274 7.08 -5.46 -16.18
CA VAL A 274 8.22 -5.78 -15.31
C VAL A 274 9.39 -4.85 -15.62
N ILE A 275 9.89 -4.17 -14.59
CA ILE A 275 10.98 -3.19 -14.68
C ILE A 275 12.11 -3.65 -13.76
N SER A 276 13.16 -4.22 -14.35
CA SER A 276 14.33 -4.68 -13.60
C SER A 276 15.35 -3.56 -13.47
N CYS A 277 15.61 -3.13 -12.23
CA CYS A 277 16.46 -2.01 -11.89
C CYS A 277 17.79 -2.51 -11.32
N PHE A 278 18.90 -1.84 -11.64
CA PHE A 278 20.21 -2.11 -11.05
C PHE A 278 20.73 -3.55 -11.27
N MET A 279 20.32 -4.22 -12.34
CA MET A 279 20.64 -5.65 -12.55
C MET A 279 22.11 -5.94 -12.81
N ASP A 280 22.94 -4.93 -13.06
CA ASP A 280 24.40 -5.08 -13.14
C ASP A 280 25.07 -5.10 -11.75
N ASP A 281 24.36 -4.64 -10.71
CA ASP A 281 24.88 -4.57 -9.36
C ASP A 281 24.76 -5.91 -8.60
N SER A 282 25.52 -6.01 -7.51
CA SER A 282 25.35 -7.07 -6.51
C SER A 282 24.10 -6.80 -5.64
N PRO A 283 23.42 -7.85 -5.13
CA PRO A 283 22.30 -7.68 -4.19
C PRO A 283 22.68 -6.82 -2.99
N SER A 284 21.90 -5.78 -2.69
CA SER A 284 22.17 -4.91 -1.54
C SER A 284 20.90 -4.27 -1.02
N LEU A 285 20.89 -3.91 0.27
CA LEU A 285 19.77 -3.14 0.81
C LEU A 285 19.70 -1.73 0.17
N GLN A 286 20.81 -1.22 -0.36
CA GLN A 286 20.85 0.08 -1.03
C GLN A 286 20.02 0.06 -2.31
N ASN A 287 20.23 -0.90 -3.23
CA ASN A 287 19.40 -1.01 -4.43
C ASN A 287 17.93 -1.32 -4.11
N HIS A 288 17.66 -2.09 -3.06
CA HIS A 288 16.29 -2.30 -2.55
C HIS A 288 15.59 -0.98 -2.24
N PHE A 289 16.27 -0.01 -1.64
CA PHE A 289 15.68 1.28 -1.32
C PHE A 289 15.71 2.27 -2.49
N ASP A 290 16.77 2.30 -3.30
CA ASP A 290 16.91 3.25 -4.42
C ASP A 290 15.85 3.07 -5.50
N VAL A 291 15.29 1.86 -5.62
CA VAL A 291 14.19 1.57 -6.56
C VAL A 291 12.93 2.41 -6.28
N LEU A 292 12.73 2.89 -5.05
CA LEU A 292 11.62 3.78 -4.68
C LEU A 292 11.61 5.10 -5.47
N PHE A 293 12.75 5.48 -6.06
CA PHE A 293 12.89 6.71 -6.83
C PHE A 293 12.92 6.49 -8.34
N VAL A 294 12.79 5.24 -8.81
CA VAL A 294 12.71 4.89 -10.24
C VAL A 294 11.30 5.21 -10.77
N ARG A 295 11.25 5.80 -11.96
CA ARG A 295 10.00 6.24 -12.61
C ARG A 295 9.43 5.21 -13.53
#